data_AF-A0A955N5J5-F1
#
_entry.id   AF-A0A955N5J5-F1
#
_cell.length_a   1.000
_cell.length_b   1.000
_cell.length_c   1.000
_cell.angle_alpha   90.00
_cell.angle_beta   90.00
_cell.angle_gamma   90.00
#
_symmetry.space_group_name_H-M   'P 1'
#
loop_
_entity.id
_entity.type
_entity.pdbx_description
1 polymer ?
#
loop_
_entity_poly.entity_id
_entity_poly.type
_entity_poly.pdbx_seq_one_letter_code
_entity_poly.pdbx_strand_id
1 'polypeptide(L)'
;MRNNILQQSLMTWALWWSFTLCWAPFTFGEIKTPDTHISQVTQSSTNALTNIALDYAEAMAARKVTEWAELDLACLTRQMKREGSGVSPQNQGIAKDCWQDTLAAHRELVRDEPELGIFGAMGRGAGLGLIHESHRHADFWKDYPPALAISPAILSQSQSDVLPQITVDKAQPARPGGLILVPGQNPVEAQVTTVDLLVTFPNPMVAPLALRPGEPWWTSGVIRRYGPVRTLVVRFFVVSGLQSHGYAVDQAIVNEALPDGPQLAEPGSPGILPDSPRWWDRSQAPQLFEDELHQAQHLES
;
A
#
# COMPACT_ATOMS: atom_id res chain seq x y z
N MET A 1 65.06 14.66 -21.22
CA MET A 1 65.28 14.28 -19.81
C MET A 1 64.98 12.80 -19.69
N ARG A 2 66.00 12.01 -19.33
CA ARG A 2 65.94 10.56 -19.07
C ARG A 2 65.51 10.32 -17.62
N ASN A 3 64.75 9.25 -17.38
CA ASN A 3 64.94 8.20 -16.36
C ASN A 3 63.58 7.51 -16.10
N ASN A 4 63.36 6.27 -16.53
CA ASN A 4 63.77 4.99 -15.91
C ASN A 4 63.37 4.87 -14.43
N ILE A 5 62.32 4.09 -14.14
CA ILE A 5 62.24 3.21 -12.97
C ILE A 5 61.56 1.90 -13.39
N LEU A 6 62.32 0.81 -13.33
CA LEU A 6 61.94 -0.58 -13.50
C LEU A 6 62.69 -1.35 -12.39
N GLN A 7 62.12 -2.46 -11.91
CA GLN A 7 62.68 -3.46 -10.98
C GLN A 7 62.64 -3.08 -9.48
N GLN A 8 62.42 -3.97 -8.49
CA GLN A 8 62.36 -5.44 -8.41
C GLN A 8 61.88 -5.89 -6.99
N SER A 9 61.65 -7.21 -6.83
CA SER A 9 61.72 -8.03 -5.60
C SER A 9 60.46 -8.14 -4.71
N LEU A 10 59.76 -9.29 -4.65
CA LEU A 10 60.06 -10.57 -3.98
C LEU A 10 60.22 -10.46 -2.45
N MET A 11 59.24 -10.96 -1.67
CA MET A 11 59.49 -11.84 -0.52
C MET A 11 58.21 -12.46 0.08
N THR A 12 58.16 -13.78 -0.07
CA THR A 12 57.54 -14.84 0.75
C THR A 12 57.20 -14.52 2.21
N TRP A 13 55.97 -14.82 2.65
CA TRP A 13 55.67 -15.38 3.99
C TRP A 13 54.39 -16.23 3.90
N ALA A 14 54.55 -17.55 3.77
CA ALA A 14 53.50 -18.53 4.03
C ALA A 14 53.74 -19.11 5.42
N LEU A 15 52.92 -18.72 6.39
CA LEU A 15 52.92 -19.32 7.73
C LEU A 15 51.84 -20.40 7.78
N TRP A 16 52.31 -21.64 7.84
CA TRP A 16 51.54 -22.80 8.24
C TRP A 16 51.15 -22.68 9.71
N TRP A 17 49.85 -22.69 10.00
CA TRP A 17 49.33 -22.97 11.34
C TRP A 17 48.60 -24.31 11.30
N SER A 18 49.25 -25.33 11.83
CA SER A 18 48.63 -26.63 12.12
C SER A 18 47.90 -26.53 13.46
N PHE A 19 46.57 -26.39 13.43
CA PHE A 19 45.74 -26.59 14.61
C PHE A 19 45.39 -28.07 14.74
N THR A 20 46.09 -28.76 15.64
CA THR A 20 45.72 -30.09 16.12
C THR A 20 44.60 -29.94 17.14
N LEU A 21 43.35 -30.12 16.71
CA LEU A 21 42.19 -30.21 17.61
C LEU A 21 42.13 -31.62 18.22
N CYS A 22 42.32 -31.66 19.54
CA CYS A 22 42.13 -32.83 20.38
C CYS A 22 40.62 -33.13 20.47
N TRP A 23 40.20 -34.28 19.94
CA TRP A 23 38.84 -34.79 20.09
C TRP A 23 38.69 -35.42 21.49
N ALA A 24 37.85 -34.84 22.34
CA ALA A 24 37.30 -35.53 23.51
C ALA A 24 35.87 -35.97 23.19
N PRO A 25 35.48 -37.23 23.40
CA PRO A 25 34.10 -37.67 23.22
C PRO A 25 33.26 -37.18 24.41
N PHE A 26 32.47 -36.12 24.19
CA PHE A 26 31.42 -35.74 25.11
C PHE A 26 30.18 -36.61 24.82
N THR A 27 29.84 -37.49 25.75
CA THR A 27 28.57 -38.21 25.76
C THR A 27 27.45 -37.22 26.06
N PHE A 28 26.71 -36.79 25.04
CA PHE A 28 25.47 -36.04 25.21
C PHE A 28 24.38 -36.98 25.71
N GLY A 29 23.97 -36.79 26.96
CA GLY A 29 22.70 -37.26 27.46
C GLY A 29 21.55 -36.58 26.71
N GLU A 30 20.57 -37.39 26.37
CA GLU A 30 19.35 -37.10 25.63
C GLU A 30 18.61 -35.86 26.17
N ILE A 31 18.72 -34.74 25.46
CA ILE A 31 17.86 -33.57 25.68
C ILE A 31 16.53 -33.86 24.99
N LYS A 32 15.48 -34.09 25.78
CA LYS A 32 14.10 -34.03 25.31
C LYS A 32 13.87 -32.65 24.68
N THR A 33 13.67 -32.63 23.36
CA THR A 33 13.23 -31.45 22.61
C THR A 33 11.84 -31.02 23.08
N PRO A 34 11.64 -29.75 23.47
CA PRO A 34 10.30 -29.22 23.68
C PRO A 34 9.67 -28.85 22.33
N ASP A 35 8.62 -29.60 21.99
CA ASP A 35 7.40 -29.25 21.28
C ASP A 35 7.42 -28.34 20.03
N THR A 36 7.23 -29.00 18.89
CA THR A 36 6.84 -28.53 17.55
C THR A 36 5.43 -27.90 17.49
N HIS A 37 4.95 -27.24 18.55
CA HIS A 37 3.60 -26.64 18.60
C HIS A 37 3.57 -25.12 18.43
N ILE A 38 4.69 -24.41 18.61
CA ILE A 38 4.74 -22.94 18.56
C ILE A 38 4.73 -22.41 17.11
N SER A 39 5.21 -23.18 16.12
CA SER A 39 5.27 -22.72 14.73
C SER A 39 3.91 -22.70 14.01
N GLN A 40 2.97 -23.58 14.37
CA GLN A 40 1.67 -23.66 13.70
C GLN A 40 0.71 -22.55 14.14
N VAL A 41 0.75 -22.15 15.42
CA VAL A 41 -0.12 -21.08 15.95
C VAL A 41 0.24 -19.73 15.33
N THR A 42 1.52 -19.42 15.20
CA THR A 42 2.01 -18.15 14.62
C THR A 42 1.79 -18.06 13.12
N GLN A 43 1.89 -19.19 12.39
CA GLN A 43 1.57 -19.23 10.96
C GLN A 43 0.06 -19.10 10.70
N SER A 44 -0.77 -19.76 11.51
CA SER A 44 -2.23 -19.69 11.37
C SER A 44 -2.78 -18.29 11.67
N SER A 45 -2.23 -17.57 12.66
CA SER A 45 -2.66 -16.20 12.99
C SER A 45 -2.19 -15.19 11.95
N THR A 46 -0.97 -15.34 11.42
CA THR A 46 -0.45 -14.50 10.34
C THR A 46 -1.32 -14.65 9.09
N ASN A 47 -1.71 -15.88 8.74
CA ASN A 47 -2.59 -16.14 7.60
C ASN A 47 -3.96 -15.46 7.75
N ALA A 48 -4.54 -15.47 8.97
CA ALA A 48 -5.81 -14.81 9.23
C ALA A 48 -5.70 -13.28 9.05
N LEU A 49 -4.64 -12.65 9.56
CA LEU A 49 -4.44 -11.20 9.45
C LEU A 49 -4.14 -10.75 8.01
N THR A 50 -3.42 -11.56 7.23
CA THR A 50 -3.26 -11.30 5.79
C THR A 50 -4.59 -11.38 5.04
N ASN A 51 -5.47 -12.30 5.42
CA ASN A 51 -6.79 -12.40 4.80
C ASN A 51 -7.64 -11.16 5.11
N ILE A 52 -7.56 -10.59 6.33
CA ILE A 52 -8.27 -9.33 6.65
C ILE A 52 -7.86 -8.18 5.72
N ALA A 53 -6.56 -8.01 5.48
CA ALA A 53 -6.07 -6.98 4.55
C ALA A 53 -6.52 -7.26 3.10
N LEU A 54 -6.47 -8.52 2.67
CA LEU A 54 -6.93 -8.93 1.35
C LEU A 54 -8.44 -8.69 1.19
N ASP A 55 -9.26 -9.15 2.12
CA ASP A 55 -10.72 -9.01 2.13
C ASP A 55 -11.13 -7.53 2.12
N TYR A 56 -10.47 -6.69 2.92
CA TYR A 56 -10.66 -5.24 2.90
C TYR A 56 -10.38 -4.65 1.52
N ALA A 57 -9.24 -5.02 0.93
CA ALA A 57 -8.80 -4.48 -0.34
C ALA A 57 -9.70 -4.93 -1.50
N GLU A 58 -10.09 -6.20 -1.53
CA GLU A 58 -11.03 -6.76 -2.50
C GLU A 58 -12.42 -6.13 -2.34
N ALA A 59 -12.90 -5.94 -1.10
CA ALA A 59 -14.17 -5.29 -0.84
C ALA A 59 -14.17 -3.84 -1.36
N MET A 60 -13.09 -3.09 -1.14
CA MET A 60 -12.95 -1.73 -1.66
C MET A 60 -12.94 -1.69 -3.19
N ALA A 61 -12.12 -2.53 -3.83
CA ALA A 61 -12.06 -2.59 -5.30
C ALA A 61 -13.42 -2.99 -5.90
N ALA A 62 -14.09 -3.97 -5.30
CA ALA A 62 -15.38 -4.49 -5.74
C ALA A 62 -16.60 -3.64 -5.34
N ARG A 63 -16.40 -2.50 -4.65
CA ARG A 63 -17.47 -1.62 -4.15
C ARG A 63 -18.45 -2.32 -3.19
N LYS A 64 -17.96 -3.30 -2.44
CA LYS A 64 -18.69 -4.03 -1.39
C LYS A 64 -18.68 -3.20 -0.11
N VAL A 65 -19.59 -2.22 -0.05
CA VAL A 65 -19.59 -1.16 0.96
C VAL A 65 -19.69 -1.69 2.40
N THR A 66 -20.54 -2.69 2.63
CA THR A 66 -20.76 -3.23 3.98
C THR A 66 -19.55 -4.02 4.44
N GLU A 67 -19.03 -4.91 3.60
CA GLU A 67 -17.86 -5.74 3.88
C GLU A 67 -16.61 -4.89 4.09
N TRP A 68 -16.44 -3.82 3.32
CA TRP A 68 -15.37 -2.85 3.53
C TRP A 68 -15.52 -2.12 4.88
N ALA A 69 -16.73 -1.64 5.20
CA ALA A 69 -16.97 -0.85 6.41
C ALA A 69 -16.80 -1.67 7.70
N GLU A 70 -17.08 -2.98 7.66
CA GLU A 70 -16.87 -3.91 8.78
C GLU A 70 -15.37 -4.11 9.12
N LEU A 71 -14.49 -3.82 8.16
CA LEU A 71 -13.05 -3.95 8.29
C LEU A 71 -12.33 -2.60 8.39
N ASP A 72 -13.01 -1.47 8.15
CA ASP A 72 -12.43 -0.12 8.20
C ASP A 72 -12.49 0.46 9.62
N LEU A 73 -11.33 0.69 10.23
CA LEU A 73 -11.26 1.14 11.62
C LEU A 73 -11.94 2.51 11.83
N ALA A 74 -11.80 3.43 10.89
CA ALA A 74 -12.42 4.75 11.00
C ALA A 74 -13.96 4.65 10.97
N CYS A 75 -14.50 3.78 10.12
CA CYS A 75 -15.94 3.53 10.11
C CYS A 75 -16.44 2.86 11.39
N LEU A 76 -15.72 1.85 11.89
CA LEU A 76 -16.03 1.19 13.16
C LEU A 76 -16.02 2.17 14.34
N THR A 77 -15.06 3.10 14.39
CA THR A 77 -15.02 4.15 15.43
C THR A 77 -16.22 5.09 15.33
N ARG A 78 -16.64 5.48 14.12
CA ARG A 78 -17.84 6.30 13.92
C ARG A 78 -19.11 5.57 14.35
N GLN A 79 -19.19 4.27 14.07
CA GLN A 79 -20.29 3.42 14.53
C GLN A 79 -20.35 3.37 16.07
N MET A 80 -19.24 3.06 16.73
CA MET A 80 -19.14 3.01 18.18
C MET A 80 -19.56 4.35 18.84
N LYS A 81 -19.13 5.49 18.28
CA LYS A 81 -19.54 6.82 18.76
C LYS A 81 -21.05 7.05 18.65
N ARG A 82 -21.69 6.62 17.55
CA ARG A 82 -23.15 6.75 17.36
C ARG A 82 -23.93 5.83 18.31
N GLU A 83 -23.47 4.60 18.53
CA GLU A 83 -24.09 3.65 19.47
C GLU A 83 -24.06 4.19 20.92
N GLY A 84 -22.92 4.77 21.34
CA GLY A 84 -22.81 5.45 22.64
C GLY A 84 -23.68 6.70 22.78
N SER A 85 -24.18 7.25 21.66
CA SER A 85 -25.06 8.43 21.64
C SER A 85 -26.55 8.09 21.81
N GLY A 86 -26.92 6.81 21.91
CA GLY A 86 -28.32 6.38 22.08
C GLY A 86 -29.20 6.53 20.84
N VAL A 87 -28.61 6.80 19.66
CA VAL A 87 -29.31 6.84 18.38
C VAL A 87 -29.38 5.42 17.81
N SER A 88 -30.59 4.96 17.46
CA SER A 88 -30.81 3.60 16.93
C SER A 88 -29.91 3.35 15.70
N PRO A 89 -29.06 2.31 15.69
CA PRO A 89 -28.17 2.05 14.58
C PRO A 89 -28.95 1.51 13.39
N GLN A 90 -29.06 2.30 12.32
CA GLN A 90 -29.17 1.70 10.98
C GLN A 90 -27.75 1.54 10.47
N ASN A 91 -27.13 0.38 10.75
CA ASN A 91 -25.74 0.07 10.37
C ASN A 91 -25.48 0.32 8.87
N GLN A 92 -26.49 0.06 8.02
CA GLN A 92 -26.42 0.31 6.58
C GLN A 92 -26.24 1.81 6.22
N GLY A 93 -26.79 2.72 7.02
CA GLY A 93 -26.63 4.16 6.82
C GLY A 93 -25.20 4.61 7.14
N ILE A 94 -24.62 4.11 8.24
CA ILE A 94 -23.26 4.47 8.67
C ILE A 94 -22.23 3.99 7.66
N ALA A 95 -22.31 2.73 7.23
CA ALA A 95 -21.38 2.18 6.24
C ALA A 95 -21.38 3.00 4.94
N LYS A 96 -22.57 3.41 4.48
CA LYS A 96 -22.72 4.25 3.29
C LYS A 96 -22.14 5.66 3.49
N ASP A 97 -22.40 6.29 4.64
CA ASP A 97 -21.83 7.61 4.98
C ASP A 97 -20.29 7.55 4.98
N CYS A 98 -19.71 6.56 5.68
CA CYS A 98 -18.26 6.33 5.72
C CYS A 98 -17.69 6.15 4.32
N TRP A 99 -18.33 5.31 3.50
CA TRP A 99 -17.90 5.06 2.13
C TRP A 99 -17.89 6.32 1.27
N GLN A 100 -18.96 7.12 1.37
CA GLN A 100 -19.05 8.38 0.63
C GLN A 100 -17.97 9.37 1.05
N ASP A 101 -17.73 9.53 2.35
CA ASP A 101 -16.68 10.40 2.89
C ASP A 101 -15.29 9.93 2.48
N THR A 102 -15.01 8.62 2.58
CA THR A 102 -13.73 8.04 2.14
C THR A 102 -13.51 8.25 0.65
N LEU A 103 -14.53 8.01 -0.19
CA LEU A 103 -14.41 8.28 -1.62
C LEU A 103 -14.28 9.77 -1.93
N ALA A 104 -14.91 10.65 -1.14
CA ALA A 104 -14.74 12.10 -1.29
C ALA A 104 -13.29 12.51 -0.97
N ALA A 105 -12.72 12.01 0.14
CA ALA A 105 -11.33 12.23 0.50
C ALA A 105 -10.37 11.69 -0.59
N HIS A 106 -10.61 10.48 -1.09
CA HIS A 106 -9.82 9.90 -2.18
C HIS A 106 -9.90 10.72 -3.47
N ARG A 107 -11.10 11.19 -3.85
CA ARG A 107 -11.29 12.06 -5.02
C ARG A 107 -10.59 13.40 -4.83
N GLU A 108 -10.59 13.95 -3.63
CA GLU A 108 -9.89 15.20 -3.31
C GLU A 108 -8.37 15.06 -3.47
N LEU A 109 -7.80 13.95 -2.99
CA LEU A 109 -6.37 13.66 -3.10
C LEU A 109 -5.88 13.65 -4.56
N VAL A 110 -6.68 13.04 -5.45
CA VAL A 110 -6.38 12.87 -6.88
C VAL A 110 -7.08 13.89 -7.76
N ARG A 111 -7.72 14.91 -7.17
CA ARG A 111 -8.41 15.94 -7.93
C ARG A 111 -7.39 16.69 -8.77
N ASP A 112 -7.60 16.65 -10.07
CA ASP A 112 -6.82 17.42 -11.02
C ASP A 112 -7.10 18.92 -10.84
N GLU A 113 -6.16 19.63 -10.22
CA GLU A 113 -6.06 21.07 -10.39
C GLU A 113 -5.16 21.35 -11.60
N PRO A 114 -5.55 22.19 -12.56
CA PRO A 114 -4.68 22.54 -13.69
C PRO A 114 -3.36 23.11 -13.18
N GLU A 115 -2.22 22.54 -13.62
CA GLU A 115 -0.93 23.21 -13.40
C GLU A 115 -0.85 24.39 -14.34
N LEU A 116 -0.58 25.56 -13.78
CA LEU A 116 -0.16 26.71 -14.57
C LEU A 116 1.26 26.44 -15.08
N GLY A 117 1.36 25.79 -16.24
CA GLY A 117 2.61 25.68 -16.97
C GLY A 117 2.99 27.01 -17.61
N ILE A 118 4.25 27.11 -18.07
CA ILE A 118 4.79 28.28 -18.82
C ILE A 118 3.94 28.60 -20.08
N PHE A 119 3.20 27.62 -20.61
CA PHE A 119 2.32 27.76 -21.78
C PHE A 119 0.82 27.85 -21.44
N GLY A 120 0.45 28.14 -20.19
CA GLY A 120 -0.93 28.19 -19.73
C GLY A 120 -1.42 26.88 -19.10
N ALA A 121 -2.63 26.92 -18.53
CA ALA A 121 -3.27 25.78 -17.89
C ALA A 121 -3.57 24.68 -18.92
N MET A 122 -2.70 23.68 -19.02
CA MET A 122 -3.05 22.44 -19.72
C MET A 122 -3.77 21.53 -18.74
N GLY A 123 -5.07 21.33 -18.99
CA GLY A 123 -5.92 20.46 -18.18
C GLY A 123 -5.34 19.06 -18.16
N ARG A 124 -5.01 18.59 -16.95
CA ARG A 124 -4.76 17.17 -16.70
C ARG A 124 -6.03 16.39 -17.02
N GLY A 125 -5.87 15.14 -17.45
CA GLY A 125 -6.97 14.25 -17.81
C GLY A 125 -7.94 14.04 -16.66
N ALA A 126 -8.93 14.93 -16.57
CA ALA A 126 -10.00 14.87 -15.59
C ALA A 126 -10.61 13.45 -15.60
N GLY A 127 -10.51 12.76 -14.47
CA GLY A 127 -11.13 11.44 -14.28
C GLY A 127 -10.21 10.22 -14.48
N LEU A 128 -8.90 10.40 -14.68
CA LEU A 128 -7.95 9.28 -14.82
C LEU A 128 -7.15 8.94 -13.55
N GLY A 129 -7.49 9.58 -12.42
CA GLY A 129 -6.97 9.20 -11.10
C GLY A 129 -5.45 9.30 -10.98
N LEU A 130 -4.89 10.49 -11.21
CA LEU A 130 -3.44 10.69 -11.19
C LEU A 130 -2.85 10.46 -9.80
N ILE A 131 -2.05 9.40 -9.66
CA ILE A 131 -1.16 9.22 -8.50
C ILE A 131 0.19 9.85 -8.88
N HIS A 132 0.45 11.03 -8.35
CA HIS A 132 1.68 11.79 -8.65
C HIS A 132 2.64 11.75 -7.47
N GLU A 133 3.96 11.70 -7.75
CA GLU A 133 4.99 11.69 -6.71
C GLU A 133 4.91 12.94 -5.83
N SER A 134 4.77 14.13 -6.40
CA SER A 134 4.65 15.38 -5.64
C SER A 134 3.34 16.10 -6.00
N HIS A 135 2.19 15.56 -5.60
CA HIS A 135 0.92 16.28 -5.76
C HIS A 135 0.78 17.30 -4.63
N ARG A 136 -0.03 18.35 -4.81
CA ARG A 136 -0.20 19.42 -3.79
C ARG A 136 -0.60 18.89 -2.39
N HIS A 137 -1.15 17.67 -2.32
CA HIS A 137 -1.60 17.02 -1.10
C HIS A 137 -0.62 15.97 -0.52
N ALA A 138 0.39 15.54 -1.29
CA ALA A 138 1.32 14.46 -0.90
C ALA A 138 2.67 14.65 -1.60
N ASP A 139 3.74 14.73 -0.81
CA ASP A 139 5.11 14.92 -1.32
C ASP A 139 5.70 13.65 -1.94
N PHE A 140 5.19 12.46 -1.56
CA PHE A 140 5.61 11.15 -2.07
C PHE A 140 4.46 10.13 -2.13
N TRP A 141 4.64 9.03 -2.88
CA TRP A 141 3.67 7.92 -2.97
C TRP A 141 3.34 7.28 -1.61
N LYS A 142 4.31 7.29 -0.69
CA LYS A 142 4.16 6.82 0.69
C LYS A 142 3.19 7.66 1.53
N ASP A 143 2.85 8.87 1.07
CA ASP A 143 1.97 9.80 1.79
C ASP A 143 0.51 9.66 1.36
N TYR A 144 0.22 8.84 0.33
CA TYR A 144 -1.16 8.47 0.02
C TYR A 144 -1.62 7.31 0.90
N PRO A 145 -2.89 7.32 1.35
CA PRO A 145 -3.45 6.16 2.02
C PRO A 145 -3.43 4.95 1.07
N PRO A 146 -3.10 3.74 1.56
CA PRO A 146 -2.94 2.55 0.71
C PRO A 146 -4.24 2.19 -0.02
N ALA A 147 -5.38 2.45 0.62
CA ALA A 147 -6.71 2.26 0.08
C ALA A 147 -6.98 3.10 -1.19
N LEU A 148 -6.26 4.21 -1.40
CA LEU A 148 -6.41 5.02 -2.61
C LEU A 148 -6.09 4.22 -3.87
N ALA A 149 -5.03 3.41 -3.86
CA ALA A 149 -4.54 2.69 -5.04
C ALA A 149 -5.55 1.65 -5.59
N ILE A 150 -6.51 1.25 -4.76
CA ILE A 150 -7.58 0.29 -5.07
C ILE A 150 -8.96 0.94 -5.01
N SER A 151 -9.01 2.25 -4.82
CA SER A 151 -10.23 3.01 -4.65
C SER A 151 -10.98 3.16 -5.98
N PRO A 152 -12.31 2.97 -5.99
CA PRO A 152 -13.16 3.35 -7.12
C PRO A 152 -13.05 4.84 -7.53
N ALA A 153 -12.43 5.68 -6.71
CA ALA A 153 -12.14 7.07 -7.05
C ALA A 153 -11.09 7.23 -8.18
N ILE A 154 -10.16 6.27 -8.33
CA ILE A 154 -9.08 6.33 -9.33
C ILE A 154 -9.16 5.23 -10.39
N LEU A 155 -9.86 4.14 -10.09
CA LEU A 155 -10.17 3.12 -11.10
C LEU A 155 -11.14 3.76 -12.10
N SER A 156 -10.84 3.66 -13.39
CA SER A 156 -11.64 4.29 -14.45
C SER A 156 -13.13 3.99 -14.26
N GLN A 157 -13.94 5.05 -14.20
CA GLN A 157 -15.38 4.95 -13.96
C GLN A 157 -16.15 4.44 -15.19
N SER A 158 -15.52 4.44 -16.37
CA SER A 158 -16.15 4.02 -17.60
C SER A 158 -16.00 2.51 -17.81
N GLN A 159 -17.09 1.78 -17.53
CA GLN A 159 -17.48 0.54 -18.22
C GLN A 159 -16.78 -0.79 -17.88
N SER A 160 -16.05 -0.94 -16.78
CA SER A 160 -15.37 -2.21 -16.54
C SER A 160 -15.74 -2.87 -15.21
N ASP A 161 -16.36 -4.06 -15.29
CA ASP A 161 -16.43 -5.07 -14.21
C ASP A 161 -15.06 -5.72 -13.93
N VAL A 162 -14.01 -5.34 -14.67
CA VAL A 162 -12.65 -5.84 -14.49
C VAL A 162 -12.00 -5.15 -13.29
N LEU A 163 -11.88 -5.91 -12.20
CA LEU A 163 -11.23 -5.51 -10.97
C LEU A 163 -9.71 -5.77 -11.03
N PRO A 164 -8.90 -5.01 -10.27
CA PRO A 164 -7.51 -5.38 -10.05
C PRO A 164 -7.41 -6.75 -9.37
N GLN A 165 -6.38 -7.51 -9.73
CA GLN A 165 -6.00 -8.71 -8.99
C GLN A 165 -5.16 -8.29 -7.80
N ILE A 166 -5.52 -8.76 -6.60
CA ILE A 166 -4.87 -8.40 -5.35
C ILE A 166 -4.35 -9.68 -4.72
N THR A 167 -3.07 -9.69 -4.36
CA THR A 167 -2.44 -10.85 -3.71
C THR A 167 -1.53 -10.39 -2.59
N VAL A 168 -1.39 -11.21 -1.56
CA VAL A 168 -0.42 -10.96 -0.48
C VAL A 168 1.00 -11.08 -1.05
N ASP A 169 1.79 -10.02 -0.92
CA ASP A 169 3.22 -10.01 -1.24
C ASP A 169 4.04 -10.41 -0.02
N LYS A 170 3.80 -9.72 1.10
CA LYS A 170 4.54 -9.94 2.35
C LYS A 170 3.71 -9.56 3.56
N ALA A 171 3.92 -10.27 4.66
CA ALA A 171 3.44 -9.87 5.98
C ALA A 171 4.58 -9.81 6.98
N GLN A 172 4.53 -8.85 7.89
CA GLN A 172 5.43 -8.77 9.04
C GLN A 172 4.67 -9.22 10.29
N PRO A 173 5.33 -9.93 11.23
CA PRO A 173 4.69 -10.33 12.48
C PRO A 173 4.10 -9.14 13.23
N ALA A 174 3.01 -9.39 13.97
CA ALA A 174 2.40 -8.41 14.86
C ALA A 174 3.44 -7.85 15.83
N ARG A 175 3.42 -6.52 16.03
CA ARG A 175 4.24 -5.80 17.00
C ARG A 175 3.35 -4.92 17.87
N PRO A 176 3.69 -4.71 19.14
CA PRO A 176 3.04 -3.68 19.94
C PRO A 176 3.22 -2.33 19.26
N GLY A 177 2.14 -1.56 19.15
CA GLY A 177 2.15 -0.20 18.62
C GLY A 177 1.09 0.69 19.25
N GLY A 178 1.27 1.99 19.11
CA GLY A 178 0.34 2.98 19.62
C GLY A 178 -0.77 3.30 18.62
N LEU A 179 -2.02 3.26 19.07
CA LEU A 179 -3.20 3.61 18.28
C LEU A 179 -3.89 4.84 18.89
N ILE A 180 -4.00 5.93 18.12
CA ILE A 180 -4.72 7.14 18.51
C ILE A 180 -6.16 6.98 18.02
N LEU A 181 -7.08 6.62 18.90
CA LEU A 181 -8.49 6.39 18.57
C LEU A 181 -9.28 7.67 18.28
N VAL A 182 -8.87 8.77 18.90
CA VAL A 182 -9.47 10.10 18.73
C VAL A 182 -8.32 11.09 18.58
N PRO A 183 -8.32 11.94 17.53
CA PRO A 183 -7.27 12.94 17.35
C PRO A 183 -7.04 13.78 18.61
N GLY A 184 -5.78 13.92 19.01
CA GLY A 184 -5.37 14.67 20.20
C GLY A 184 -5.43 13.91 21.54
N GLN A 185 -5.83 12.63 21.54
CA GLN A 185 -5.74 11.78 22.74
C GLN A 185 -4.42 11.01 22.81
N ASN A 186 -4.11 10.49 24.00
CA ASN A 186 -2.96 9.61 24.19
C ASN A 186 -3.16 8.30 23.40
N PRO A 187 -2.11 7.77 22.76
CA PRO A 187 -2.18 6.47 22.09
C PRO A 187 -2.52 5.36 23.09
N VAL A 188 -3.37 4.42 22.68
CA VAL A 188 -3.62 3.17 23.39
C VAL A 188 -2.75 2.05 22.80
N GLU A 189 -2.45 1.03 23.60
CA GLU A 189 -1.70 -0.13 23.11
C GLU A 189 -2.58 -1.00 22.21
N ALA A 190 -2.04 -1.37 21.05
CA ALA A 190 -2.63 -2.30 20.10
C ALA A 190 -1.54 -3.18 19.48
N GLN A 191 -1.94 -4.30 18.89
CA GLN A 191 -1.02 -5.15 18.11
C GLN A 191 -1.17 -4.81 16.62
N VAL A 192 -0.09 -4.37 15.99
CA VAL A 192 -0.05 -3.89 14.60
C VAL A 192 0.67 -4.90 13.73
N THR A 193 0.01 -5.34 12.67
CA THR A 193 0.57 -6.24 11.65
C THR A 193 0.66 -5.51 10.32
N THR A 194 1.86 -5.48 9.75
CA THR A 194 2.09 -4.87 8.44
C THR A 194 1.83 -5.89 7.34
N VAL A 195 0.95 -5.57 6.40
CA VAL A 195 0.65 -6.42 5.25
C VAL A 195 0.88 -5.63 3.97
N ASP A 196 1.80 -6.12 3.15
CA ASP A 196 2.09 -5.63 1.82
C ASP A 196 1.28 -6.47 0.82
N LEU A 197 0.44 -5.80 0.02
CA LEU A 197 -0.37 -6.41 -1.04
C LEU A 197 0.16 -5.96 -2.40
N LEU A 198 0.39 -6.92 -3.29
CA LEU A 198 0.64 -6.66 -4.71
C LEU A 198 -0.71 -6.45 -5.41
N VAL A 199 -0.87 -5.29 -6.03
CA VAL A 199 -2.02 -4.94 -6.86
C VAL A 199 -1.60 -5.03 -8.32
N THR A 200 -2.32 -5.81 -9.12
CA THR A 200 -2.10 -5.98 -10.55
C THR A 200 -3.32 -5.53 -11.33
N PHE A 201 -3.16 -4.54 -12.19
CA PHE A 201 -4.20 -4.04 -13.08
C PHE A 201 -4.16 -4.83 -14.39
N PRO A 202 -5.17 -5.67 -14.68
CA PRO A 202 -5.12 -6.57 -15.84
C PRO A 202 -5.30 -5.86 -17.19
N ASN A 203 -5.80 -4.62 -17.19
CA ASN A 203 -6.06 -3.86 -18.40
C ASN A 203 -5.54 -2.41 -18.24
N PRO A 204 -4.71 -1.88 -19.16
CA PRO A 204 -4.22 -0.51 -19.10
C PRO A 204 -5.33 0.56 -19.18
N MET A 205 -6.52 0.23 -19.69
CA MET A 205 -7.65 1.17 -19.84
C MET A 205 -8.39 1.44 -18.52
N VAL A 206 -8.23 0.56 -17.54
CA VAL A 206 -8.88 0.66 -16.21
C VAL A 206 -7.87 0.90 -15.10
N ALA A 207 -6.59 0.83 -15.44
CA ALA A 207 -5.47 1.11 -14.56
C ALA A 207 -5.40 2.61 -14.25
N PRO A 208 -5.03 2.99 -13.01
CA PRO A 208 -4.75 4.38 -12.68
C PRO A 208 -3.54 4.87 -13.47
N LEU A 209 -3.56 6.16 -13.81
CA LEU A 209 -2.43 6.80 -14.46
C LEU A 209 -1.46 7.38 -13.42
N ALA A 210 -0.16 7.23 -13.69
CA ALA A 210 0.88 7.82 -12.87
C ALA A 210 2.05 8.33 -13.71
N LEU A 211 2.83 9.27 -13.15
CA LEU A 211 4.02 9.81 -13.81
C LEU A 211 5.03 8.69 -14.10
N ARG A 212 5.59 8.64 -15.31
CA ARG A 212 6.58 7.60 -15.65
C ARG A 212 7.94 7.87 -14.96
N PRO A 213 8.72 6.81 -14.67
CA PRO A 213 10.07 6.95 -14.14
C PRO A 213 10.95 7.81 -15.04
N GLY A 214 11.75 8.69 -14.42
CA GLY A 214 12.73 9.51 -15.12
C GLY A 214 12.17 10.79 -15.78
N GLU A 215 10.89 11.10 -15.58
CA GLU A 215 10.31 12.37 -16.01
C GLU A 215 10.82 13.53 -15.11
N PRO A 216 11.22 14.67 -15.70
CA PRO A 216 11.80 15.78 -14.94
C PRO A 216 10.81 16.48 -14.00
N TRP A 217 11.34 16.93 -12.85
CA TRP A 217 10.60 17.65 -11.80
C TRP A 217 10.00 18.99 -12.28
N TRP A 218 9.11 19.58 -11.47
CA TRP A 218 8.21 20.72 -11.80
C TRP A 218 8.84 22.02 -12.30
N THR A 219 10.17 22.13 -12.31
CA THR A 219 10.87 23.30 -12.86
C THR A 219 11.17 23.19 -14.35
N SER A 220 10.89 22.05 -15.00
CA SER A 220 11.15 21.88 -16.44
C SER A 220 9.93 22.24 -17.29
N GLY A 221 10.15 22.96 -18.40
CA GLY A 221 9.11 23.24 -19.41
C GLY A 221 8.77 22.05 -20.31
N VAL A 222 9.08 20.82 -19.88
CA VAL A 222 8.92 19.59 -20.67
C VAL A 222 7.54 18.99 -20.43
N ILE A 223 6.90 18.51 -21.50
CA ILE A 223 5.64 17.75 -21.41
C ILE A 223 5.93 16.44 -20.68
N ARG A 224 5.31 16.27 -19.51
CA ARG A 224 5.42 15.06 -18.70
C ARG A 224 4.69 13.90 -19.34
N ARG A 225 5.29 12.71 -19.26
CA ARG A 225 4.64 11.47 -19.71
C ARG A 225 4.03 10.73 -18.53
N TYR A 226 2.72 10.56 -18.60
CA TYR A 226 1.96 9.67 -17.72
C TYR A 226 1.74 8.34 -18.42
N GLY A 227 1.60 7.27 -17.65
CA GLY A 227 1.24 5.97 -18.18
C GLY A 227 0.40 5.16 -17.21
N PRO A 228 -0.33 4.15 -17.72
CA PRO A 228 -1.12 3.29 -16.87
C PRO A 228 -0.22 2.40 -16.01
N VAL A 229 -0.50 2.36 -14.71
CA VAL A 229 0.21 1.50 -13.77
C VAL A 229 -0.27 0.06 -13.98
N ARG A 230 0.67 -0.86 -14.18
CA ARG A 230 0.42 -2.29 -14.31
C ARG A 230 0.41 -3.00 -12.97
N THR A 231 1.42 -2.73 -12.15
CA THR A 231 1.51 -3.30 -10.79
C THR A 231 2.03 -2.27 -9.81
N LEU A 232 1.64 -2.38 -8.55
CA LEU A 232 2.22 -1.64 -7.43
C LEU A 232 2.06 -2.46 -6.14
N VAL A 233 2.79 -2.10 -5.09
CA VAL A 233 2.64 -2.70 -3.76
C VAL A 233 2.08 -1.64 -2.81
N VAL A 234 0.98 -1.97 -2.14
CA VAL A 234 0.40 -1.16 -1.07
C VAL A 234 0.64 -1.80 0.28
N ARG A 235 0.93 -0.97 1.28
CA ARG A 235 1.15 -1.37 2.66
C ARG A 235 -0.05 -0.99 3.51
N PHE A 236 -0.74 -1.99 4.02
CA PHE A 236 -1.79 -1.85 5.03
C PHE A 236 -1.26 -2.16 6.42
N PHE A 237 -1.91 -1.57 7.41
CA PHE A 237 -1.76 -1.96 8.80
C PHE A 237 -3.05 -2.56 9.32
N VAL A 238 -2.96 -3.81 9.76
CA VAL A 238 -4.02 -4.51 10.47
C VAL A 238 -3.77 -4.33 11.96
N VAL A 239 -4.70 -3.70 12.66
CA VAL A 239 -4.68 -3.62 14.12
C VAL A 239 -5.48 -4.77 14.71
N SER A 240 -5.03 -5.28 15.84
CA SER A 240 -5.68 -6.36 16.60
C SER A 240 -5.74 -6.03 18.10
N GLY A 241 -6.63 -6.70 18.83
CA GLY A 241 -6.93 -6.38 20.23
C GLY A 241 -8.00 -5.30 20.41
N LEU A 242 -8.75 -4.96 19.36
CA LEU A 242 -9.72 -3.87 19.38
C LEU A 242 -10.90 -4.13 20.33
N GLN A 243 -11.26 -5.39 20.59
CA GLN A 243 -12.35 -5.69 21.53
C GLN A 243 -12.07 -5.19 22.94
N SER A 244 -10.80 -5.17 23.35
CA SER A 244 -10.38 -4.62 24.65
C SER A 244 -10.63 -3.11 24.77
N HIS A 245 -10.84 -2.43 23.64
CA HIS A 245 -11.13 -1.00 23.53
C HIS A 245 -12.60 -0.71 23.18
N GLY A 246 -13.49 -1.70 23.27
CA GLY A 246 -14.94 -1.54 23.11
C GLY A 246 -15.48 -1.74 21.69
N TYR A 247 -14.65 -2.17 20.74
CA TYR A 247 -15.09 -2.51 19.40
C TYR A 247 -15.81 -3.86 19.36
N ALA A 248 -16.76 -4.02 18.44
CA ALA A 248 -17.45 -5.30 18.23
C ALA A 248 -16.53 -6.37 17.59
N VAL A 249 -15.59 -5.93 16.76
CA VAL A 249 -14.59 -6.77 16.09
C VAL A 249 -13.22 -6.60 16.75
N ASP A 250 -12.40 -7.65 16.69
CA ASP A 250 -11.06 -7.61 17.28
C ASP A 250 -10.00 -7.03 16.34
N GLN A 251 -10.27 -7.07 15.03
CA GLN A 251 -9.31 -6.75 13.98
C GLN A 251 -9.91 -5.76 12.98
N ALA A 252 -9.11 -4.79 12.54
CA ALA A 252 -9.51 -3.83 11.51
C ALA A 252 -8.30 -3.24 10.80
N ILE A 253 -8.54 -2.60 9.66
CA ILE A 253 -7.55 -1.89 8.86
C ILE A 253 -7.53 -0.42 9.24
N VAL A 254 -6.33 0.11 9.45
CA VAL A 254 -6.09 1.55 9.56
C VAL A 254 -5.99 2.13 8.16
N ASN A 255 -6.97 2.94 7.78
CA ASN A 255 -6.98 3.72 6.56
C ASN A 255 -7.09 5.20 6.91
N GLU A 256 -5.97 5.91 6.88
CA GLU A 256 -5.86 7.32 7.30
C GLU A 256 -6.43 8.30 6.25
N ALA A 257 -7.48 7.90 5.53
CA ALA A 257 -8.16 8.74 4.55
C ALA A 257 -9.10 9.78 5.19
N LEU A 258 -9.63 9.49 6.38
CA LEU A 258 -10.57 10.36 7.08
C LEU A 258 -9.84 11.17 8.18
N PRO A 259 -9.97 12.51 8.22
CA PRO A 259 -9.22 13.36 9.13
C PRO A 259 -9.61 13.18 10.61
N ASP A 260 -10.81 12.68 10.88
CA ASP A 260 -11.33 12.36 12.22
C ASP A 260 -11.16 10.89 12.61
N GLY A 261 -10.57 10.08 11.72
CA GLY A 261 -10.36 8.66 11.92
C GLY A 261 -9.20 8.35 12.86
N PRO A 262 -9.12 7.11 13.37
CA PRO A 262 -7.97 6.65 14.14
C PRO A 262 -6.68 6.64 13.32
N GLN A 263 -5.56 6.87 14.00
CA GLN A 263 -4.23 6.97 13.40
C GLN A 263 -3.23 6.13 14.20
N LEU A 264 -2.17 5.65 13.55
CA LEU A 264 -1.07 5.03 14.27
C LEU A 264 -0.09 6.08 14.80
N ALA A 265 0.42 5.87 16.01
CA ALA A 265 1.40 6.74 16.63
C ALA A 265 2.86 6.40 16.22
N GLU A 266 3.07 5.25 15.58
CA GLU A 266 4.40 4.72 15.28
C GLU A 266 5.03 5.31 13.99
N PRO A 267 6.37 5.35 13.92
CA PRO A 267 7.08 5.69 12.69
C PRO A 267 6.98 4.53 11.68
N GLY A 268 5.91 4.56 10.89
CA GLY A 268 5.71 3.71 9.73
C GLY A 268 4.48 4.23 9.01
N SER A 269 4.64 4.69 7.77
CA SER A 269 3.49 5.18 7.01
C SER A 269 2.84 4.01 6.28
N PRO A 270 1.53 3.77 6.46
CA PRO A 270 0.80 2.98 5.49
C PRO A 270 0.83 3.74 4.15
N GLY A 271 0.67 3.05 3.03
CA GLY A 271 0.64 3.73 1.74
C GLY A 271 1.22 2.92 0.61
N ILE A 272 1.49 3.57 -0.51
CA ILE A 272 2.04 2.90 -1.69
C ILE A 272 3.57 2.88 -1.57
N LEU A 273 4.18 1.70 -1.73
CA LEU A 273 5.63 1.57 -1.64
C LEU A 273 6.30 2.32 -2.81
N PRO A 274 7.17 3.31 -2.56
CA PRO A 274 7.67 4.22 -3.61
C PRO A 274 8.31 3.53 -4.81
N ASP A 275 9.10 2.48 -4.59
CA ASP A 275 9.84 1.79 -5.67
C ASP A 275 9.07 0.62 -6.30
N SER A 276 7.82 0.40 -5.88
CA SER A 276 6.98 -0.72 -6.33
C SER A 276 6.25 -0.51 -7.67
N PRO A 277 5.84 0.71 -8.09
CA PRO A 277 5.03 0.86 -9.28
C PRO A 277 5.76 0.40 -10.54
N ARG A 278 5.05 -0.29 -11.43
CA ARG A 278 5.49 -0.68 -12.77
C ARG A 278 4.43 -0.27 -13.75
N TRP A 279 4.83 0.26 -14.89
CA TRP A 279 3.91 0.77 -15.91
C TRP A 279 3.67 -0.28 -16.99
N TRP A 280 2.49 -0.19 -17.61
CA TRP A 280 2.22 -0.86 -18.88
C TRP A 280 3.12 -0.28 -19.97
N ASP A 281 3.70 -1.16 -20.76
CA ASP A 281 4.33 -0.83 -22.04
C ASP A 281 3.38 -1.16 -23.20
N ARG A 282 3.42 -0.38 -24.29
CA ARG A 282 2.56 -0.62 -25.46
C ARG A 282 2.77 -2.02 -26.05
N SER A 283 4.00 -2.53 -26.00
CA SER A 283 4.33 -3.88 -26.47
C SER A 283 3.67 -5.01 -25.66
N GLN A 284 3.20 -4.73 -24.44
CA GLN A 284 2.60 -5.72 -23.57
C GLN A 284 1.09 -5.93 -23.83
N ALA A 285 0.44 -4.97 -24.50
CA ALA A 285 -0.98 -5.02 -24.81
C ALA A 285 -1.29 -4.34 -26.16
N PRO A 286 -0.62 -4.72 -27.26
CA PRO A 286 -0.69 -3.97 -28.51
C PRO A 286 -2.12 -3.87 -29.05
N GLN A 287 -2.88 -4.96 -29.00
CA GLN A 287 -4.28 -5.01 -29.48
C GLN A 287 -5.19 -4.08 -28.68
N LEU A 288 -5.09 -4.07 -27.34
CA LEU A 288 -5.90 -3.18 -26.49
C LEU A 288 -5.61 -1.69 -26.79
N PHE A 289 -4.36 -1.34 -27.11
CA PHE A 289 -4.03 0.04 -27.49
C PHE A 289 -4.52 0.41 -28.90
N GLU A 290 -4.48 -0.52 -29.85
CA GLU A 290 -4.97 -0.27 -31.21
C GLU A 290 -6.50 -0.16 -31.26
N ASP A 291 -7.20 -1.06 -30.55
CA ASP A 291 -8.67 -1.06 -30.47
C ASP A 291 -9.18 0.28 -29.92
N GLU A 292 -8.51 0.82 -28.91
CA GLU A 292 -8.92 2.08 -28.30
C GLU A 292 -8.58 3.30 -29.13
N LEU A 293 -7.43 3.28 -29.82
CA LEU A 293 -7.08 4.32 -30.78
C LEU A 293 -8.14 4.39 -31.88
N HIS A 294 -8.60 3.23 -32.37
CA HIS A 294 -9.70 3.15 -33.33
C HIS A 294 -11.00 3.70 -32.74
N GLN A 295 -11.36 3.34 -31.50
CA GLN A 295 -12.57 3.84 -30.86
C GLN A 295 -12.55 5.37 -30.66
N ALA A 296 -11.43 5.94 -30.21
CA ALA A 296 -11.27 7.37 -30.04
C ALA A 296 -11.42 8.15 -31.35
N GLN A 297 -10.86 7.63 -32.45
CA GLN A 297 -11.00 8.24 -33.79
C GLN A 297 -12.46 8.33 -34.27
N HIS A 298 -13.34 7.45 -33.80
CA HIS A 298 -14.76 7.45 -34.16
C HIS A 298 -15.62 8.36 -33.26
N LEU A 299 -15.10 8.80 -32.12
CA LEU A 299 -15.79 9.73 -31.22
C LEU A 299 -15.56 11.21 -31.61
N GLU A 300 -14.51 11.49 -32.39
CA GLU A 300 -14.18 12.84 -32.89
C GLU A 300 -14.82 13.18 -34.25
N SER A 301 -15.55 12.24 -34.86
CA SER A 301 -16.28 12.41 -36.14
C SER A 301 -17.78 12.63 -35.94
#